data_AF-A0A7C1VEJ7-F1
#
_entry.id   AF-A0A7C1VEJ7-F1
#
_cell.length_a   1.000
_cell.length_b   1.000
_cell.length_c   1.000
_cell.angle_alpha   90.00
_cell.angle_beta   90.00
_cell.angle_gamma   90.00
#
_symmetry.space_group_name_H-M   'P 1'
#
loop_
_entity.id
_entity.type
_entity.pdbx_description
1 polymer ?
#
loop_
_entity_poly.entity_id
_entity_poly.type
_entity_poly.pdbx_seq_one_letter_code
_entity_poly.pdbx_strand_id
1 'polypeptide(L)'
;MTKSNKDQDKSEVTQVTLGDKNVETSQFERYKGLKGRTDRVAILSSTLIRGYRHYHPGQRRSFRAPKTPEIAVLVNEELGPPEQRFALTIFHYLTDGDGNLIDVNKCQGRVKTWAISEARYEELSNLHRSWPLLDAGFGEPQHDMQLACTEEQYQRINFTPMPEAHWKKKEAWYKALKEKELVAQPKVKMTLGREMSDTEIMEMLGTALPSQTGGVENAGDVDLSDITDDIE
;
A
#
# COMPACT_ATOMS: atom_id res chain seq x y z
N MET A 1 -28.50 27.15 -22.95
CA MET A 1 -27.96 27.24 -21.57
C MET A 1 -27.49 25.84 -21.19
N THR A 2 -26.19 25.57 -21.29
CA THR A 2 -25.63 24.24 -21.01
C THR A 2 -24.39 24.45 -20.15
N LYS A 3 -24.55 24.40 -18.83
CA LYS A 3 -23.42 24.41 -17.90
C LYS A 3 -22.92 22.98 -17.78
N SER A 4 -21.78 22.71 -18.40
CA SER A 4 -21.02 21.48 -18.20
C SER A 4 -20.17 21.66 -16.94
N ASN A 5 -20.60 21.06 -15.83
CA ASN A 5 -19.79 20.95 -14.61
C ASN A 5 -18.73 19.87 -14.84
N LYS A 6 -17.54 20.29 -15.26
CA LYS A 6 -16.30 19.52 -15.04
C LYS A 6 -15.73 19.94 -13.70
N ASP A 7 -16.24 19.35 -12.63
CA ASP A 7 -15.52 19.33 -11.36
C ASP A 7 -14.33 18.38 -11.53
N GLN A 8 -13.23 18.96 -11.99
CA GLN A 8 -11.90 18.37 -11.89
C GLN A 8 -11.53 18.37 -10.41
N ASP A 9 -11.67 17.20 -9.79
CA ASP A 9 -11.05 16.86 -8.53
C ASP A 9 -9.53 16.99 -8.68
N LYS A 10 -9.01 18.19 -8.35
CA LYS A 10 -7.58 18.49 -8.29
C LYS A 10 -7.05 17.98 -6.94
N SER A 11 -6.93 16.66 -6.82
CA SER A 11 -6.08 16.08 -5.78
C SER A 11 -4.63 16.37 -6.16
N GLU A 12 -4.01 17.34 -5.49
CA GLU A 12 -2.61 17.72 -5.70
C GLU A 12 -1.69 16.51 -5.49
N VAL A 13 -1.09 16.05 -6.59
CA VAL A 13 -0.25 14.87 -6.62
C VAL A 13 1.20 15.25 -6.33
N THR A 14 1.78 14.63 -5.32
CA THR A 14 3.12 14.94 -4.86
C THR A 14 4.20 14.24 -5.69
N GLN A 15 5.21 14.99 -6.14
CA GLN A 15 6.27 14.55 -7.06
C GLN A 15 7.63 14.64 -6.36
N VAL A 16 8.48 13.60 -6.46
CA VAL A 16 9.84 13.60 -5.86
C VAL A 16 10.87 13.94 -6.94
N THR A 17 11.76 14.90 -6.65
CA THR A 17 12.95 15.25 -7.45
C THR A 17 14.12 15.51 -6.50
N LEU A 18 15.27 14.84 -6.67
CA LEU A 18 16.44 15.12 -5.83
C LEU A 18 17.72 15.48 -6.62
N GLY A 19 17.74 16.76 -6.97
CA GLY A 19 18.84 17.73 -6.80
C GLY A 19 18.22 19.11 -6.48
N ASP A 20 18.43 19.59 -5.25
CA ASP A 20 18.01 20.84 -4.57
C ASP A 20 16.55 21.04 -4.09
N LYS A 21 16.04 20.02 -3.39
CA LYS A 21 14.92 20.03 -2.42
C LYS A 21 13.51 20.32 -2.96
N ASN A 22 12.67 19.28 -2.94
CA ASN A 22 11.45 19.24 -2.13
C ASN A 22 10.88 17.81 -2.12
N VAL A 23 10.40 17.36 -0.96
CA VAL A 23 9.76 16.05 -0.81
C VAL A 23 8.51 16.19 0.07
N GLU A 24 7.35 16.34 -0.55
CA GLU A 24 6.05 16.32 0.15
C GLU A 24 5.37 14.93 0.04
N THR A 25 4.47 14.63 0.98
CA THR A 25 4.03 13.26 1.33
C THR A 25 2.51 13.09 1.48
N SER A 26 1.70 13.87 0.77
CA SER A 26 0.28 13.97 1.14
C SER A 26 -0.59 12.80 0.66
N GLN A 27 -0.38 12.22 -0.53
CA GLN A 27 -1.26 11.13 -1.02
C GLN A 27 -0.51 10.03 -1.76
N PHE A 28 -0.49 8.81 -1.19
CA PHE A 28 0.11 7.64 -1.84
C PHE A 28 -0.94 6.98 -2.72
N GLU A 29 -0.71 7.07 -4.03
CA GLU A 29 -1.54 6.44 -5.05
C GLU A 29 -1.22 4.95 -5.18
N ARG A 30 -2.22 4.12 -5.48
CA ARG A 30 -1.98 2.73 -5.88
C ARG A 30 -1.33 2.71 -7.27
N TYR A 31 -0.35 1.84 -7.49
CA TYR A 31 0.19 1.65 -8.83
C TYR A 31 -0.85 1.04 -9.78
N LYS A 32 -0.95 1.61 -10.99
CA LYS A 32 -1.77 1.14 -12.12
C LYS A 32 -0.99 1.39 -13.41
N GLY A 33 -0.70 0.32 -14.15
CA GLY A 33 0.00 0.41 -15.43
C GLY A 33 -0.95 0.88 -16.54
N LEU A 34 -0.39 1.57 -17.53
CA LEU A 34 -1.10 2.06 -18.72
C LEU A 34 -0.73 1.22 -19.95
N LYS A 35 -1.71 0.91 -20.80
CA LYS A 35 -1.57 0.01 -21.94
C LYS A 35 -0.59 0.62 -22.94
N GLY A 36 0.39 -0.17 -23.35
CA GLY A 36 1.40 0.28 -24.32
C GLY A 36 2.43 1.25 -23.75
N ARG A 37 2.44 1.46 -22.43
CA ARG A 37 3.48 2.19 -21.71
C ARG A 37 4.35 1.19 -20.94
N THR A 38 5.65 1.45 -20.93
CA THR A 38 6.59 0.79 -20.05
C THR A 38 6.99 1.75 -18.94
N ASP A 39 6.80 1.33 -17.70
CA ASP A 39 7.24 2.08 -16.52
C ASP A 39 8.52 1.46 -15.96
N ARG A 40 9.39 2.25 -15.31
CA ARG A 40 10.47 1.71 -14.47
C ARG A 40 10.09 1.89 -13.00
N VAL A 41 10.27 0.86 -12.19
CA VAL A 41 10.02 0.91 -10.75
C VAL A 41 11.15 0.25 -9.94
N ALA A 42 11.30 0.66 -8.70
CA ALA A 42 12.09 -0.03 -7.68
C ALA A 42 11.18 -0.50 -6.55
N ILE A 43 11.46 -1.65 -5.92
CA ILE A 43 10.82 -2.00 -4.65
C ILE A 43 11.62 -1.36 -3.52
N LEU A 44 10.98 -0.54 -2.70
CA LEU A 44 11.64 0.08 -1.53
C LEU A 44 11.65 -0.85 -0.32
N SER A 45 10.68 -1.76 -0.27
CA SER A 45 10.46 -2.63 0.89
C SER A 45 11.51 -3.73 1.01
N SER A 46 11.96 -3.94 2.24
CA SER A 46 12.85 -5.05 2.61
C SER A 46 12.11 -6.38 2.69
N THR A 47 10.81 -6.32 2.95
CA THR A 47 9.92 -7.49 3.06
C THR A 47 8.58 -7.18 2.40
N LEU A 48 7.91 -8.22 1.92
CA LEU A 48 6.54 -8.10 1.44
C LEU A 48 5.58 -8.21 2.62
N ILE A 49 4.63 -7.27 2.71
CA ILE A 49 3.61 -7.32 3.76
C ILE A 49 2.50 -8.25 3.28
N ARG A 50 2.26 -9.32 4.05
CA ARG A 50 1.17 -10.28 3.82
C ARG A 50 -0.06 -9.88 4.62
N GLY A 51 -1.23 -10.01 4.01
CA GLY A 51 -2.52 -9.84 4.66
C GLY A 51 -3.52 -10.87 4.17
N TYR A 52 -4.50 -11.16 5.01
CA TYR A 52 -5.66 -11.98 4.68
C TYR A 52 -6.89 -11.10 4.81
N ARG A 53 -7.79 -11.17 3.84
CA ARG A 53 -9.00 -10.34 3.83
C ARG A 53 -10.21 -11.15 3.42
N HIS A 54 -11.36 -10.80 3.99
CA HIS A 54 -12.65 -11.23 3.49
C HIS A 54 -13.28 -10.16 2.62
N TYR A 55 -14.12 -10.59 1.68
CA TYR A 55 -15.00 -9.71 0.92
C TYR A 55 -16.43 -10.03 1.29
N HIS A 56 -17.15 -9.03 1.81
CA HIS A 56 -18.58 -9.16 2.08
C HIS A 56 -19.36 -8.70 0.84
N PRO A 57 -20.02 -9.60 0.09
CA PRO A 57 -20.70 -9.26 -1.17
C PRO A 57 -21.89 -8.31 -0.94
N GLY A 58 -22.70 -8.55 0.11
CA GLY A 58 -23.88 -7.73 0.43
C GLY A 58 -23.53 -6.25 0.68
N GLN A 59 -22.52 -5.97 1.50
CA GLN A 59 -22.07 -4.60 1.78
C GLN A 59 -21.04 -4.07 0.78
N ARG A 60 -20.55 -4.90 -0.14
CA ARG A 60 -19.46 -4.62 -1.10
C ARG A 60 -18.19 -4.07 -0.43
N ARG A 61 -17.88 -4.55 0.79
CA ARG A 61 -16.75 -4.11 1.61
C ARG A 61 -15.73 -5.23 1.79
N SER A 62 -14.46 -4.86 1.95
CA SER A 62 -13.40 -5.79 2.35
C SER A 62 -12.84 -5.41 3.71
N PHE A 63 -12.53 -6.40 4.52
CA PHE A 63 -11.96 -6.23 5.84
C PHE A 63 -10.90 -7.28 6.10
N ARG A 64 -9.97 -6.98 7.01
CA ARG A 64 -8.89 -7.89 7.38
C ARG A 64 -9.47 -9.09 8.12
N ALA A 65 -8.91 -10.28 7.89
CA ALA A 65 -9.30 -11.47 8.62
C ALA A 65 -9.18 -11.22 10.14
N PRO A 66 -10.22 -11.55 10.92
CA PRO A 66 -10.21 -11.36 12.37
C PRO A 66 -9.11 -12.23 12.99
N LYS A 67 -8.54 -11.77 14.11
CA LYS A 67 -7.51 -12.50 14.85
C LYS A 67 -8.12 -13.43 15.90
N THR A 68 -9.32 -13.10 16.38
CA THR A 68 -10.08 -13.88 17.35
C THR A 68 -10.58 -15.17 16.68
N PRO A 69 -10.18 -16.37 17.17
CA PRO A 69 -10.51 -17.63 16.52
C PRO A 69 -12.01 -17.86 16.33
N GLU A 70 -12.83 -17.50 17.31
CA GLU A 70 -14.28 -17.67 17.27
C GLU A 70 -14.91 -16.85 16.13
N ILE A 71 -14.50 -15.59 16.00
CA ILE A 71 -14.95 -14.70 14.94
C ILE A 71 -14.41 -15.15 13.58
N ALA A 72 -13.18 -15.67 13.53
CA ALA A 72 -12.61 -16.21 12.29
C ALA A 72 -13.38 -17.42 11.77
N VAL A 73 -13.79 -18.34 12.65
CA VAL A 73 -14.64 -19.48 12.28
C VAL A 73 -15.97 -18.99 11.71
N LEU A 74 -16.67 -18.11 12.43
CA LEU A 74 -17.95 -17.55 11.99
C LEU A 74 -17.83 -16.87 10.62
N VAL A 75 -16.83 -16.00 10.45
CA VAL A 75 -16.61 -15.29 9.17
C VAL A 75 -16.29 -16.26 8.04
N ASN A 76 -15.54 -17.33 8.31
CA ASN A 76 -15.22 -18.35 7.31
C ASN A 76 -16.45 -19.18 6.90
N GLU A 77 -17.36 -19.47 7.82
CA GLU A 77 -18.61 -20.18 7.53
C GLU A 77 -19.54 -19.33 6.64
N GLU A 78 -19.64 -18.03 6.92
CA GLU A 78 -20.52 -17.10 6.20
C GLU A 78 -19.95 -16.62 4.86
N LEU A 79 -18.65 -16.28 4.82
CA LEU A 79 -18.01 -15.61 3.67
C LEU A 79 -17.00 -16.50 2.93
N GLY A 80 -16.74 -17.71 3.43
CA GLY A 80 -15.66 -18.56 2.95
C GLY A 80 -14.27 -18.12 3.44
N PRO A 81 -13.22 -18.86 3.08
CA PRO A 81 -11.86 -18.58 3.53
C PRO A 81 -11.37 -17.21 3.02
N PRO A 82 -10.50 -16.52 3.78
CA PRO A 82 -10.01 -15.22 3.36
C PRO A 82 -9.09 -15.35 2.13
N GLU A 83 -9.15 -14.34 1.27
CA GLU A 83 -8.18 -14.18 0.21
C GLU A 83 -6.85 -13.68 0.77
N GLN A 84 -5.76 -14.32 0.35
CA GLN A 84 -4.43 -13.81 0.61
C GLN A 84 -4.09 -12.66 -0.34
N ARG A 85 -3.54 -11.58 0.24
CA ARG A 85 -3.05 -10.41 -0.48
C ARG A 85 -1.67 -10.03 0.01
N PHE A 86 -0.92 -9.42 -0.88
CA PHE A 86 0.40 -8.89 -0.58
C PHE A 86 0.46 -7.43 -0.96
N ALA A 87 1.25 -6.66 -0.23
CA ALA A 87 1.45 -5.28 -0.56
C ALA A 87 2.89 -4.86 -0.23
N LEU A 88 3.39 -3.92 -1.03
CA LEU A 88 4.73 -3.40 -0.92
C LEU A 88 4.77 -1.92 -1.30
N THR A 89 5.84 -1.24 -0.92
CA THR A 89 6.11 0.13 -1.33
C THR A 89 7.03 0.10 -2.55
N ILE A 90 6.66 0.81 -3.61
CA ILE A 90 7.52 1.01 -4.78
C ILE A 90 7.90 2.47 -4.95
N PHE A 91 9.04 2.70 -5.60
CA PHE A 91 9.36 3.96 -6.22
C PHE A 91 9.11 3.85 -7.73
N HIS A 92 8.12 4.57 -8.23
CA HIS A 92 7.80 4.67 -9.64
C HIS A 92 8.58 5.85 -10.23
N TYR A 93 9.60 5.56 -11.03
CA TYR A 93 10.46 6.59 -11.61
C TYR A 93 9.69 7.45 -12.62
N LEU A 94 10.15 8.68 -12.81
CA LEU A 94 9.75 9.50 -13.94
C LEU A 94 10.51 9.03 -15.19
N THR A 95 9.78 8.43 -16.13
CA THR A 95 10.33 7.85 -17.37
C THR A 95 9.69 8.43 -18.63
N ASP A 96 10.33 8.19 -19.77
CA ASP A 96 9.69 8.29 -21.09
C ASP A 96 8.65 7.15 -21.29
N GLY A 97 8.09 7.05 -22.51
CA GLY A 97 7.10 6.02 -22.85
C GLY A 97 7.64 4.59 -22.90
N ASP A 98 8.96 4.44 -23.04
CA ASP A 98 9.67 3.16 -23.15
C ASP A 98 10.28 2.72 -21.80
N GLY A 99 10.07 3.51 -20.74
CA GLY A 99 10.54 3.20 -19.40
C GLY A 99 12.00 3.60 -19.14
N ASN A 100 12.60 4.45 -19.99
CA ASN A 100 13.91 5.02 -19.72
C ASN A 100 13.78 6.25 -18.82
N LEU A 101 14.78 6.46 -17.95
CA LEU A 101 14.81 7.62 -17.06
C LEU A 101 14.97 8.91 -17.87
N ILE A 102 14.16 9.93 -17.59
CA ILE A 102 14.25 11.22 -18.28
C ILE A 102 15.58 11.93 -17.98
N ASP A 103 16.06 11.85 -16.73
CA ASP A 103 17.32 12.43 -16.30
C ASP A 103 18.07 11.44 -15.39
N VAL A 104 19.12 10.82 -15.91
CA VAL A 104 19.94 9.83 -15.19
C VAL A 104 20.79 10.43 -14.07
N ASN A 105 20.88 11.75 -13.97
CA ASN A 105 21.65 12.42 -12.92
C ASN A 105 20.78 12.82 -11.73
N LYS A 106 19.47 12.58 -11.79
CA LYS A 106 18.49 12.91 -10.77
C LYS A 106 17.64 11.69 -10.41
N CYS A 107 17.31 11.57 -9.13
CA CYS A 107 16.30 10.61 -8.69
C CYS A 107 14.93 11.30 -8.72
N GLN A 108 14.15 11.05 -9.76
CA GLN A 108 12.81 11.63 -9.97
C GLN A 108 11.75 10.55 -10.06
N GLY A 109 10.62 10.73 -9.38
CA GLY A 109 9.56 9.73 -9.35
C GLY A 109 8.54 9.95 -8.24
N ARG A 110 7.79 8.89 -7.92
CA ARG A 110 6.75 8.89 -6.88
C ARG A 110 6.79 7.60 -6.08
N VAL A 111 6.70 7.71 -4.77
CA VAL A 111 6.49 6.55 -3.91
C VAL A 111 5.02 6.13 -4.00
N LYS A 112 4.77 4.87 -4.32
CA LYS A 112 3.43 4.31 -4.47
C LYS A 112 3.26 3.07 -3.62
N THR A 113 2.02 2.79 -3.23
CA THR A 113 1.66 1.49 -2.66
C THR A 113 1.26 0.55 -3.79
N TRP A 114 1.68 -0.71 -3.69
CA TRP A 114 1.33 -1.71 -4.70
C TRP A 114 0.80 -2.97 -4.03
N ALA A 115 -0.52 -3.06 -3.96
CA ALA A 115 -1.22 -4.28 -3.56
C ALA A 115 -1.30 -5.24 -4.77
N ILE A 116 -0.76 -6.44 -4.58
CA ILE A 116 -0.62 -7.49 -5.60
C ILE A 116 -1.35 -8.77 -5.19
N SER A 117 -1.71 -9.57 -6.20
CA SER A 117 -2.30 -10.90 -6.01
C SER A 117 -1.23 -11.93 -5.61
N GLU A 118 -1.69 -13.13 -5.25
CA GLU A 118 -0.81 -14.27 -4.96
C GLU A 118 0.00 -14.72 -6.16
N ALA A 119 -0.64 -14.93 -7.33
CA ALA A 119 0.09 -15.26 -8.56
C ALA A 119 1.20 -14.22 -8.86
N ARG A 120 0.91 -12.94 -8.63
CA ARG A 120 1.87 -11.86 -8.83
C ARG A 120 3.02 -11.89 -7.81
N TYR A 121 2.72 -12.27 -6.57
CA TYR A 121 3.72 -12.51 -5.54
C TYR A 121 4.66 -13.65 -5.93
N GLU A 122 4.13 -14.76 -6.45
CA GLU A 122 4.94 -15.90 -6.90
C GLU A 122 5.87 -15.51 -8.05
N GLU A 123 5.35 -14.79 -9.05
CA GLU A 123 6.16 -14.25 -10.16
C GLU A 123 7.32 -13.39 -9.65
N LEU A 124 7.04 -12.41 -8.78
CA LEU A 124 8.07 -11.53 -8.21
C LEU A 124 9.04 -12.29 -7.30
N SER A 125 8.57 -13.28 -6.55
CA SER A 125 9.42 -14.12 -5.69
C SER A 125 10.38 -14.97 -6.52
N ASN A 126 9.91 -15.53 -7.63
CA ASN A 126 10.76 -16.26 -8.58
C ASN A 126 11.77 -15.32 -9.25
N LEU A 127 11.35 -14.13 -9.67
CA LEU A 127 12.24 -13.13 -10.25
C LEU A 127 13.31 -12.68 -9.23
N HIS A 128 12.92 -12.47 -7.96
CA HIS A 128 13.80 -12.05 -6.87
C HIS A 128 14.95 -13.03 -6.61
N ARG A 129 14.74 -14.33 -6.81
CA ARG A 129 15.80 -15.35 -6.63
C ARG A 129 16.97 -15.16 -7.60
N SER A 130 16.69 -14.68 -8.81
CA SER A 130 17.71 -14.44 -9.84
C SER A 130 18.20 -13.00 -9.86
N TRP A 131 17.34 -12.06 -9.47
CA TRP A 131 17.58 -10.62 -9.52
C TRP A 131 17.12 -10.01 -8.20
N PRO A 132 18.02 -9.74 -7.23
CA PRO A 132 17.61 -9.19 -5.94
C PRO A 132 16.76 -7.92 -6.07
N LEU A 133 15.45 -8.07 -5.85
CA LEU A 133 14.46 -6.98 -5.95
C LEU A 133 14.17 -6.27 -4.63
N LEU A 134 14.31 -6.95 -3.49
CA LEU A 134 13.98 -6.40 -2.17
C LEU A 134 15.16 -5.61 -1.61
N ASP A 135 14.87 -4.59 -0.81
CA ASP A 135 15.90 -3.75 -0.24
C ASP A 135 16.58 -4.43 0.96
N ALA A 136 17.87 -4.76 0.82
CA ALA A 136 18.71 -5.30 1.89
C ALA A 136 19.60 -4.22 2.57
N GLY A 137 19.47 -2.95 2.17
CA GLY A 137 20.31 -1.86 2.68
C GLY A 137 21.08 -1.11 1.59
N PHE A 138 21.66 0.03 1.96
CA PHE A 138 22.53 0.79 1.06
C PHE A 138 23.86 0.06 0.85
N GLY A 139 24.34 0.01 -0.40
CA GLY A 139 25.53 -0.76 -0.79
C GLY A 139 25.25 -2.22 -1.15
N GLU A 140 24.10 -2.76 -0.75
CA GLU A 140 23.68 -4.10 -1.16
C GLU A 140 23.11 -4.11 -2.59
N PRO A 141 23.47 -5.11 -3.41
CA PRO A 141 22.95 -5.24 -4.77
C PRO A 141 21.43 -5.27 -4.78
N GLN A 142 20.84 -4.47 -5.65
CA GLN A 142 19.41 -4.48 -5.92
C GLN A 142 19.15 -4.07 -7.37
N HIS A 143 18.08 -4.58 -7.94
CA HIS A 143 17.67 -4.33 -9.32
C HIS A 143 16.36 -3.54 -9.37
N ASP A 144 16.28 -2.61 -10.32
CA ASP A 144 14.99 -2.04 -10.73
C ASP A 144 14.24 -3.05 -11.61
N MET A 145 12.99 -2.74 -11.96
CA MET A 145 12.21 -3.49 -12.94
C MET A 145 11.55 -2.55 -13.93
N GLN A 146 11.41 -3.02 -15.17
CA GLN A 146 10.48 -2.47 -16.15
C GLN A 146 9.16 -3.22 -16.09
N LEU A 147 8.07 -2.47 -16.11
CA LEU A 147 6.69 -2.93 -16.05
C LEU A 147 6.00 -2.53 -17.33
N ALA A 148 5.72 -3.49 -18.21
CA ALA A 148 4.96 -3.26 -19.43
C ALA A 148 3.53 -3.77 -19.24
N CYS A 149 2.55 -2.86 -19.29
CA CYS A 149 1.14 -3.24 -19.18
C CYS A 149 0.57 -3.58 -20.57
N THR A 150 0.20 -4.84 -20.78
CA THR A 150 -0.39 -5.30 -22.04
C THR A 150 -1.90 -5.10 -22.08
N GLU A 151 -2.54 -5.09 -20.91
CA GLU A 151 -3.99 -4.99 -20.78
C GLU A 151 -4.41 -4.23 -19.51
N GLU A 152 -4.91 -3.00 -19.68
CA GLU A 152 -5.28 -2.09 -18.58
C GLU A 152 -6.44 -2.60 -17.72
N GLN A 153 -7.44 -3.24 -18.33
CA GLN A 153 -8.65 -3.67 -17.63
C GLN A 153 -8.33 -4.70 -16.54
N TYR A 154 -7.43 -5.65 -16.84
CA TYR A 154 -7.02 -6.71 -15.93
C TYR A 154 -5.65 -6.47 -15.29
N GLN A 155 -4.99 -5.36 -15.63
CA GLN A 155 -3.64 -5.03 -15.18
C GLN A 155 -2.65 -6.19 -15.41
N ARG A 156 -2.67 -6.72 -16.64
CA ARG A 156 -1.67 -7.72 -17.08
C ARG A 156 -0.35 -7.00 -17.33
N ILE A 157 0.59 -7.18 -16.40
CA ILE A 157 1.89 -6.53 -16.40
C ILE A 157 2.96 -7.59 -16.62
N ASN A 158 3.93 -7.33 -17.49
CA ASN A 158 5.13 -8.15 -17.64
C ASN A 158 6.30 -7.48 -16.92
N PHE A 159 7.14 -8.29 -16.27
CA PHE A 159 8.34 -7.82 -15.57
C PHE A 159 9.58 -8.11 -16.39
N THR A 160 10.39 -7.08 -16.60
CA THR A 160 11.74 -7.22 -17.11
C THR A 160 12.69 -6.67 -16.06
N PRO A 161 13.59 -7.48 -15.46
CA PRO A 161 14.55 -6.96 -14.51
C PRO A 161 15.48 -5.98 -15.24
N MET A 162 15.83 -4.91 -14.55
CA MET A 162 16.80 -3.93 -15.03
C MET A 162 18.13 -4.13 -14.29
N PRO A 163 19.22 -3.51 -14.77
CA PRO A 163 20.46 -3.43 -14.00
C PRO A 163 20.26 -2.73 -12.65
N GLU A 164 21.37 -2.44 -11.97
CA GLU A 164 21.43 -1.81 -10.66
C GLU A 164 20.35 -0.72 -10.42
N ALA A 165 19.77 -0.78 -9.23
CA ALA A 165 18.68 0.09 -8.81
C ALA A 165 19.15 1.56 -8.80
N HIS A 166 18.50 2.39 -9.62
CA HIS A 166 18.98 3.76 -9.86
C HIS A 166 19.01 4.61 -8.58
N TRP A 167 18.00 4.42 -7.73
CA TRP A 167 17.86 5.12 -6.46
C TRP A 167 18.97 4.82 -5.44
N LYS A 168 19.75 3.75 -5.63
CA LYS A 168 20.90 3.38 -4.78
C LYS A 168 22.24 3.94 -5.24
N LYS A 169 22.30 4.67 -6.37
CA LYS A 169 23.57 5.26 -6.85
C LYS A 169 24.17 6.31 -5.91
N LYS A 170 23.35 6.97 -5.09
CA LYS A 170 23.77 7.99 -4.13
C LYS A 170 23.10 7.74 -2.79
N GLU A 171 23.88 7.79 -1.71
CA GLU A 171 23.36 7.56 -0.34
C GLU A 171 22.26 8.55 0.05
N ALA A 172 22.37 9.80 -0.40
CA ALA A 172 21.36 10.83 -0.16
C ALA A 172 19.99 10.46 -0.78
N TRP A 173 19.97 9.85 -1.97
CA TRP A 173 18.73 9.40 -2.62
C TRP A 173 18.12 8.23 -1.87
N TYR A 174 18.94 7.26 -1.46
CA TYR A 174 18.53 6.13 -0.65
C TYR A 174 17.86 6.60 0.66
N LYS A 175 18.55 7.43 1.45
CA LYS A 175 18.03 7.93 2.74
C LYS A 175 16.69 8.64 2.57
N ALA A 176 16.60 9.56 1.60
CA ALA A 176 15.38 10.30 1.35
C ALA A 176 14.19 9.38 0.97
N LEU A 177 14.42 8.33 0.16
CA LEU A 177 13.36 7.39 -0.19
C LEU A 177 12.96 6.47 0.95
N LYS A 178 13.91 6.05 1.81
CA LYS A 178 13.58 5.26 3.02
C LYS A 178 12.73 6.03 4.01
N GLU A 179 13.02 7.32 4.23
CA GLU A 179 12.16 8.19 5.05
C GLU A 179 10.73 8.24 4.50
N LYS A 180 10.58 8.33 3.17
CA LYS A 180 9.27 8.36 2.51
C LYS A 180 8.56 7.02 2.54
N GLU A 181 9.30 5.92 2.48
CA GLU A 181 8.73 4.58 2.66
C GLU A 181 8.14 4.40 4.06
N LEU A 182 8.82 4.86 5.12
CA LEU A 182 8.31 4.74 6.50
C LEU A 182 6.93 5.42 6.63
N VAL A 183 6.75 6.56 5.98
CA VAL A 183 5.46 7.26 5.91
C VAL A 183 4.41 6.49 5.09
N ALA A 184 4.84 5.69 4.10
CA ALA A 184 3.97 4.88 3.26
C ALA A 184 3.47 3.60 3.96
N GLN A 185 4.26 3.01 4.87
CA GLN A 185 4.00 1.69 5.44
C GLN A 185 2.61 1.54 6.11
N PRO A 186 2.10 2.50 6.91
CA PRO A 186 0.75 2.38 7.47
C PRO A 186 -0.31 2.24 6.38
N LYS A 187 -0.16 2.98 5.27
CA LYS A 187 -1.09 2.94 4.14
C LYS A 187 -1.01 1.60 3.39
N VAL A 188 0.20 1.03 3.25
CA VAL A 188 0.37 -0.32 2.70
C VAL A 188 -0.45 -1.34 3.50
N LYS A 189 -0.41 -1.27 4.84
CA LYS A 189 -1.23 -2.14 5.69
C LYS A 189 -2.73 -1.93 5.44
N MET A 190 -3.19 -0.68 5.30
CA MET A 190 -4.59 -0.39 4.97
C MET A 190 -5.04 -0.96 3.61
N THR A 191 -4.14 -1.05 2.61
CA THR A 191 -4.48 -1.65 1.31
C THR A 191 -4.78 -3.15 1.39
N LEU A 192 -4.35 -3.83 2.46
CA LEU A 192 -4.58 -5.25 2.69
C LEU A 192 -5.94 -5.55 3.35
N GLY A 193 -6.72 -4.53 3.66
CA GLY A 193 -8.03 -4.64 4.29
C GLY A 193 -8.16 -3.66 5.46
N ARG A 194 -9.37 -3.13 5.64
CA ARG A 194 -9.68 -2.31 6.82
C ARG A 194 -9.66 -3.21 8.06
N GLU A 195 -9.03 -2.72 9.12
CA GLU A 195 -9.17 -3.35 10.44
C GLU A 195 -10.57 -3.00 10.98
N MET A 196 -11.28 -4.04 11.42
CA MET A 196 -12.59 -3.94 12.04
C MET A 196 -12.52 -4.69 13.37
N SER A 197 -13.20 -4.14 14.37
CA SER A 197 -13.42 -4.82 15.65
C SER A 197 -14.35 -6.02 15.46
N ASP A 198 -14.28 -6.96 16.38
CA ASP A 198 -15.15 -8.15 16.38
C ASP A 198 -16.64 -7.74 16.41
N THR A 199 -16.98 -6.69 17.16
CA THR A 199 -18.33 -6.10 17.20
C THR A 199 -18.78 -5.59 15.82
N GLU A 200 -17.95 -4.76 15.16
CA GLU A 200 -18.27 -4.26 13.81
C GLU A 200 -18.42 -5.40 12.80
N ILE A 201 -17.65 -6.48 12.94
CA ILE A 201 -17.75 -7.66 12.08
C ILE A 201 -19.07 -8.40 12.32
N MET A 202 -19.44 -8.66 13.57
CA MET A 202 -20.71 -9.32 13.91
C MET A 202 -21.92 -8.52 13.46
N GLU A 203 -21.92 -7.20 13.68
CA GLU A 203 -22.95 -6.29 13.19
C GLU A 203 -23.06 -6.32 11.66
N MET A 204 -21.92 -6.32 10.97
CA MET A 204 -21.87 -6.41 9.51
C MET A 204 -22.45 -7.73 8.98
N LEU A 205 -22.20 -8.84 9.67
CA LEU A 205 -22.76 -10.16 9.34
C LEU A 205 -24.23 -10.31 9.76
N GLY A 206 -24.81 -9.34 10.48
CA GLY A 206 -26.17 -9.43 11.01
C GLY A 206 -26.33 -10.51 12.08
N THR A 207 -25.23 -10.95 12.68
CA THR A 207 -25.25 -11.90 13.80
C THR A 207 -25.52 -11.12 15.08
N ALA A 208 -26.49 -11.57 15.88
CA ALA A 208 -26.74 -10.96 17.18
C ALA A 208 -25.43 -11.01 17.99
N LEU A 209 -25.00 -9.85 18.50
CA LEU A 209 -23.92 -9.82 19.49
C LEU A 209 -24.34 -10.77 20.62
N PRO A 210 -23.47 -11.67 21.08
CA PRO A 210 -23.78 -12.46 22.27
C PRO A 210 -24.16 -11.46 23.35
N SER A 211 -25.44 -11.48 23.73
CA SER A 211 -25.99 -10.50 24.67
C SER A 211 -25.10 -10.57 25.90
N GLN A 212 -24.34 -9.50 26.18
CA GLN A 212 -23.54 -9.38 27.40
C GLN A 212 -24.51 -9.51 28.57
N THR A 213 -24.70 -10.74 29.01
CA THR A 213 -25.52 -11.10 30.14
C THR A 213 -24.58 -11.12 31.32
N GLY A 214 -24.39 -9.95 31.93
CA GLY A 214 -23.83 -9.84 33.28
C GLY A 214 -22.62 -8.92 33.40
N GLY A 215 -22.78 -7.88 34.22
CA GLY A 215 -21.67 -7.10 34.77
C GLY A 215 -21.88 -5.59 34.77
N VAL A 216 -22.95 -5.09 35.41
CA VAL A 216 -22.93 -3.71 35.91
C VAL A 216 -21.96 -3.70 37.09
N GLU A 217 -20.68 -3.49 36.83
CA GLU A 217 -19.77 -2.92 37.82
C GLU A 217 -19.60 -1.45 37.47
N ASN A 218 -20.10 -0.60 38.37
CA ASN A 218 -19.93 0.85 38.34
C ASN A 218 -18.44 1.21 38.23
N ALA A 219 -17.98 1.52 37.02
CA ALA A 219 -16.76 2.30 36.84
C ALA A 219 -17.17 3.77 36.95
N GLY A 220 -16.75 4.40 38.06
CA GLY A 220 -17.05 5.77 38.37
C GLY A 220 -16.68 6.73 37.25
N ASP A 221 -17.53 7.74 37.10
CA ASP A 221 -17.32 8.97 36.36
C ASP A 221 -15.93 9.52 36.68
N VAL A 222 -14.99 9.39 35.75
CA VAL A 222 -13.72 10.11 35.80
C VAL A 222 -13.97 11.45 35.12
N ASP A 223 -14.26 12.44 35.96
CA ASP A 223 -14.35 13.85 35.58
C ASP A 223 -12.99 14.32 35.02
N LEU A 224 -12.99 14.69 33.74
CA LEU A 224 -11.82 15.15 32.97
C LEU A 224 -11.73 16.69 32.92
N SER A 225 -12.40 17.40 33.83
CA SER A 225 -12.35 18.88 33.89
C SER A 225 -11.05 19.45 34.46
N ASP A 226 -10.14 18.63 35.00
CA ASP A 226 -8.95 19.08 35.74
C ASP A 226 -7.60 19.00 34.97
N ILE A 227 -7.61 18.83 33.63
CA ILE A 227 -6.37 18.68 32.81
C ILE A 227 -6.07 19.90 31.90
N THR A 228 -6.67 21.05 32.17
CA THR A 228 -6.27 22.31 31.50
C THR A 228 -6.05 23.42 32.50
N ASP A 229 -4.93 23.38 33.22
CA ASP A 229 -4.24 24.55 33.75
C ASP A 229 -2.86 24.08 34.22
N ASP A 230 -1.84 24.26 33.35
CA ASP A 230 -0.43 24.49 33.70
C ASP A 230 0.48 24.17 32.49
N ILE A 231 0.51 25.10 31.53
CA ILE A 231 1.70 25.36 30.72
C ILE A 231 1.80 26.89 30.55
N GLU A 232 2.49 27.54 31.50
CA GLU A 232 3.26 28.77 31.27
C GLU A 232 4.76 28.45 31.27
#